data_AF-A0A6A6QKV0-F1
#
_entry.id   AF-A0A6A6QKV0-F1
#
_cell.length_a   1.000
_cell.length_b   1.000
_cell.length_c   1.000
_cell.angle_alpha   90.00
_cell.angle_beta   90.00
_cell.angle_gamma   90.00
#
_symmetry.space_group_name_H-M   'P 1'
#
loop_
_entity.id
_entity.type
_entity.pdbx_description
1 polymer ?
#
loop_
_entity_poly.entity_id
_entity_poly.type
_entity_poly.pdbx_seq_one_letter_code
_entity_poly.pdbx_strand_id
1 'polypeptide(L)'
;FTPPTPTAWTLRLKHHRTTLLFHTDPLQTFATLKTQLLTALRETCPGEALDGTPLPSSPSEIILARPVDINDLSKGFVTGEWERDGFGDEDMEDVEESGVGKKGKGRPKKVTQVAGDCPKGARNVKDGGVLAFSWGKERDRREGKGKRRVEVNEDGEAQEEWDVVLPSYEDSYG
;
A
#
# COMPACT_ATOMS: atom_id res chain seq x y z
N PHE A 1 4.01 11.47 16.73
CA PHE A 1 4.55 10.47 17.66
C PHE A 1 3.39 9.89 18.46
N THR A 2 3.05 8.62 18.25
CA THR A 2 2.00 7.93 19.01
C THR A 2 2.66 7.24 20.20
N PRO A 3 2.23 7.50 21.45
CA PRO A 3 2.81 6.81 22.62
C PRO A 3 2.59 5.30 22.50
N PRO A 4 3.59 4.46 22.87
CA PRO A 4 3.47 3.02 22.74
C PRO A 4 2.35 2.51 23.65
N THR A 5 1.32 1.91 23.04
CA THR A 5 0.24 1.23 23.75
C THR A 5 0.48 -0.27 23.71
N PRO A 6 0.03 -1.04 24.71
CA PRO A 6 0.17 -2.50 24.72
C PRO A 6 -0.58 -3.21 23.59
N THR A 7 -1.39 -2.48 22.84
CA THR A 7 -2.16 -2.94 21.68
C THR A 7 -1.60 -2.47 20.34
N ALA A 8 -0.51 -1.68 20.34
CA ALA A 8 0.14 -1.23 19.12
C ALA A 8 0.77 -2.41 18.37
N TRP A 9 0.61 -2.42 17.06
CA TRP A 9 1.27 -3.37 16.18
C TRP A 9 2.59 -2.82 15.68
N THR A 10 3.51 -3.73 15.42
CA THR A 10 4.77 -3.45 14.74
C THR A 10 4.70 -3.96 13.30
N LEU A 11 4.86 -3.07 12.32
CA LEU A 11 4.90 -3.41 10.90
C LEU A 11 6.28 -3.15 10.32
N ARG A 12 6.75 -4.05 9.45
CA ARG A 12 8.01 -3.91 8.72
C ARG A 12 7.70 -3.51 7.28
N LEU A 13 7.95 -2.25 6.94
CA LEU A 13 7.74 -1.73 5.59
C LEU A 13 9.03 -1.87 4.81
N LYS A 14 8.99 -2.60 3.70
CA LYS A 14 10.15 -2.88 2.85
C LYS A 14 10.08 -2.14 1.52
N HIS A 15 11.21 -1.58 1.13
CA HIS A 15 11.47 -1.03 -0.20
C HIS A 15 12.93 -1.31 -0.54
N HIS A 16 13.18 -2.01 -1.65
CA HIS A 16 14.49 -2.50 -2.05
C HIS A 16 15.19 -3.23 -0.89
N ARG A 17 16.35 -2.72 -0.42
CA ARG A 17 17.10 -3.21 0.76
C ARG A 17 16.72 -2.51 2.06
N THR A 18 15.95 -1.43 1.99
CA THR A 18 15.53 -0.65 3.16
C THR A 18 14.35 -1.30 3.85
N THR A 19 14.42 -1.40 5.19
CA THR A 19 13.30 -1.82 6.03
C THR A 19 13.03 -0.77 7.09
N LEU A 20 11.82 -0.22 7.11
CA LEU A 20 11.33 0.72 8.11
C LEU A 20 10.43 0.01 9.12
N LEU A 21 10.65 0.28 10.40
CA LEU A 21 9.86 -0.30 11.49
C LEU A 21 8.81 0.71 11.96
N PHE A 22 7.54 0.38 11.79
CA PHE A 22 6.41 1.23 12.15
C PHE A 22 5.67 0.69 13.37
N HIS A 23 5.43 1.59 14.33
CA HIS A 23 4.52 1.34 15.45
C HIS A 23 3.19 2.03 15.13
N THR A 24 2.13 1.24 14.97
CA THR A 24 0.82 1.75 14.54
C THR A 24 -0.31 1.13 15.35
N ASP A 25 -1.45 1.82 15.41
CA ASP A 25 -2.67 1.20 15.92
C ASP A 25 -3.26 0.26 14.85
N PRO A 26 -3.60 -1.00 15.18
CA PRO A 26 -4.20 -1.94 14.23
C PRO A 26 -5.48 -1.45 13.55
N LEU A 27 -6.19 -0.49 14.14
CA LEU A 27 -7.44 0.10 13.64
C LEU A 27 -7.23 1.43 12.90
N GLN A 28 -5.99 1.91 12.83
CA GLN A 28 -5.65 3.11 12.08
C GLN A 28 -5.75 2.85 10.55
N THR A 29 -6.14 3.86 9.77
CA THR A 29 -6.31 3.71 8.31
C THR A 29 -5.00 3.69 7.55
N PHE A 30 -4.97 3.08 6.35
CA PHE A 30 -3.75 3.07 5.53
C PHE A 30 -3.37 4.47 5.04
N ALA A 31 -4.34 5.36 4.81
CA ALA A 31 -4.06 6.76 4.46
C ALA A 31 -3.20 7.47 5.52
N THR A 32 -3.55 7.33 6.79
CA THR A 32 -2.77 7.92 7.88
C THR A 32 -1.41 7.24 8.06
N LEU A 33 -1.32 5.93 7.78
CA LEU A 33 -0.05 5.21 7.78
C LEU A 33 0.89 5.71 6.67
N LYS A 34 0.38 5.99 5.47
CA LYS A 34 1.16 6.61 4.38
C LYS A 34 1.64 8.01 4.73
N THR A 35 0.81 8.82 5.39
CA THR A 35 1.23 10.14 5.88
C THR A 35 2.39 10.02 6.86
N GLN A 36 2.29 9.12 7.85
CA GLN A 36 3.37 8.88 8.81
C GLN A 36 4.62 8.32 8.13
N LEU A 37 4.46 7.44 7.13
CA LEU A 37 5.55 6.92 6.32
C LEU A 37 6.29 8.02 5.58
N LEU A 38 5.57 8.93 4.93
CA LEU A 38 6.18 10.06 4.24
C LEU A 38 6.93 10.98 5.21
N THR A 39 6.34 11.27 6.37
CA THR A 39 7.02 12.05 7.42
C THR A 39 8.32 11.36 7.86
N ALA A 40 8.27 10.06 8.16
CA ALA A 40 9.45 9.30 8.57
C ALA A 40 10.51 9.24 7.47
N LEU A 41 10.12 9.08 6.20
CA LEU A 41 11.04 9.09 5.06
C LEU A 41 11.75 10.44 4.94
N ARG A 42 11.03 11.55 5.08
CA ARG A 42 11.62 12.90 5.04
C ARG A 42 12.57 13.15 6.20
N GLU A 43 12.27 12.62 7.38
CA GLU A 43 13.14 12.75 8.56
C GLU A 43 14.39 11.86 8.48
N THR A 44 14.29 10.69 7.84
CA THR A 44 15.38 9.70 7.78
C THR A 44 16.26 9.83 6.54
N CYS A 45 15.76 10.44 5.46
CA CYS A 45 16.47 10.59 4.19
C CYS A 45 16.79 12.07 3.90
N PRO A 46 17.91 12.61 4.41
CA PRO A 46 18.27 14.03 4.24
C PRO A 46 18.58 14.42 2.79
N GLY A 47 18.78 13.45 1.89
CA GLY A 47 19.02 13.67 0.45
C GLY A 47 17.78 13.67 -0.42
N GLU A 48 16.58 13.72 0.16
CA GLU A 48 15.28 13.71 -0.54
C GLU A 48 15.07 12.51 -1.49
N ALA A 49 15.85 11.45 -1.32
CA ALA A 49 15.73 10.21 -2.07
C ALA A 49 15.97 9.00 -1.17
N LEU A 50 15.22 7.93 -1.40
CA LEU A 50 15.44 6.61 -0.82
C LEU A 50 15.91 5.66 -1.92
N ASP A 51 17.06 5.00 -1.73
CA ASP A 51 17.61 4.04 -2.71
C ASP A 51 17.73 4.60 -4.15
N GLY A 52 17.97 5.92 -4.28
CA GLY A 52 18.06 6.63 -5.56
C GLY A 52 16.71 7.03 -6.17
N THR A 53 15.60 6.71 -5.51
CA THR A 53 14.25 7.13 -5.89
C THR A 53 13.86 8.39 -5.12
N PRO A 54 13.54 9.51 -5.79
CA PRO A 54 13.18 10.77 -5.13
C PRO A 54 11.90 10.58 -4.32
N LEU A 55 11.84 11.13 -3.10
CA LEU A 55 10.68 10.98 -2.22
C LEU A 55 9.40 11.55 -2.86
N PRO A 56 8.22 11.00 -2.55
CA PRO A 56 6.98 11.48 -3.13
C PRO A 56 6.59 12.85 -2.53
N SER A 57 5.86 13.64 -3.32
CA SER A 57 5.39 14.95 -2.87
C SER A 57 4.18 14.80 -1.94
N SER A 58 3.31 13.85 -2.25
CA SER A 58 2.08 13.53 -1.53
C SER A 58 2.08 12.10 -0.98
N PRO A 59 1.50 11.85 0.21
CA PRO A 59 1.37 10.49 0.73
C PRO A 59 0.48 9.59 -0.13
N SER A 60 -0.40 10.16 -0.97
CA SER A 60 -1.25 9.40 -1.89
C SER A 60 -0.47 8.72 -3.02
N GLU A 61 0.75 9.20 -3.33
CA GLU A 61 1.61 8.59 -4.34
C GLU A 61 2.24 7.27 -3.86
N ILE A 62 2.25 7.04 -2.55
CA ILE A 62 2.75 5.81 -1.94
C ILE A 62 1.70 4.72 -2.10
N ILE A 63 2.09 3.59 -2.66
CA ILE A 63 1.25 2.39 -2.74
C ILE A 63 1.80 1.35 -1.77
N LEU A 64 0.91 0.73 -1.00
CA LEU A 64 1.26 -0.36 -0.09
C LEU A 64 0.84 -1.72 -0.66
N ALA A 65 1.68 -2.72 -0.40
CA ALA A 65 1.45 -4.10 -0.78
C ALA A 65 1.50 -5.02 0.43
N ARG A 66 0.68 -6.08 0.37
CA ARG A 66 0.76 -7.22 1.28
C ARG A 66 1.52 -8.37 0.65
N PRO A 67 2.11 -9.26 1.45
CA PRO A 67 2.68 -10.50 0.93
C PRO A 67 1.58 -11.38 0.36
N VAL A 68 1.93 -12.11 -0.71
CA VAL A 68 1.10 -13.21 -1.24
C VAL A 68 0.91 -14.27 -0.16
N ASP A 69 1.99 -14.63 0.54
CA ASP A 69 2.00 -15.57 1.65
C ASP A 69 2.82 -15.01 2.82
N ILE A 70 2.20 -14.92 4.00
CA ILE A 70 2.86 -14.40 5.21
C ILE A 70 4.00 -15.32 5.67
N ASN A 71 3.91 -16.61 5.34
CA ASN A 71 4.90 -17.61 5.74
C ASN A 71 6.03 -17.74 4.72
N ASP A 72 5.85 -17.20 3.51
CA ASP A 72 6.82 -17.28 2.43
C ASP A 72 6.82 -15.98 1.59
N LEU A 73 7.66 -15.04 1.99
CA LEU A 73 7.81 -13.74 1.32
C LEU A 73 8.42 -13.86 -0.07
N SER A 74 9.04 -15.00 -0.42
CA SER A 74 9.64 -15.20 -1.74
C SER A 74 8.60 -15.32 -2.85
N LYS A 75 7.34 -15.63 -2.49
CA LYS A 75 6.19 -15.63 -3.40
C LYS A 75 5.77 -14.24 -3.87
N GLY A 76 6.44 -13.19 -3.35
CA GLY A 76 6.24 -11.81 -3.75
C GLY A 76 5.12 -11.11 -3.02
N PHE A 77 4.72 -9.97 -3.57
CA PHE A 77 3.78 -9.04 -2.97
C PHE A 77 2.70 -8.68 -3.97
N VAL A 78 1.51 -8.38 -3.45
CA VAL A 78 0.36 -7.91 -4.22
C VAL A 78 -0.15 -6.64 -3.59
N THR A 79 -0.55 -5.70 -4.43
CA THR A 79 -1.16 -4.45 -3.98
C THR A 79 -2.33 -4.72 -3.05
N GLY A 80 -2.35 -4.00 -1.93
CA GLY A 80 -3.41 -4.13 -0.96
C GLY A 80 -4.78 -3.85 -1.58
N GLU A 81 -5.79 -4.61 -1.14
CA GLU A 81 -7.18 -4.38 -1.54
C GLU A 81 -7.64 -2.95 -1.21
N TRP A 82 -7.13 -2.37 -0.12
CA TRP A 82 -7.36 -0.99 0.29
C TRP A 82 -6.83 0.07 -0.69
N GLU A 83 -5.90 -0.30 -1.57
CA GLU A 83 -5.42 0.60 -2.63
C GLU A 83 -6.37 0.61 -3.83
N ARG A 84 -7.27 -0.38 -3.99
CA ARG A 84 -8.17 -0.47 -5.15
C ARG A 84 -9.46 0.31 -4.96
N ASP A 85 -9.95 0.37 -3.72
CA ASP A 85 -11.18 1.09 -3.36
C ASP A 85 -10.94 2.57 -2.99
N GLY A 86 -9.67 3.00 -2.93
CA GLY A 86 -9.25 4.34 -2.48
C GLY A 86 -8.88 5.35 -3.58
N PHE A 87 -8.82 4.93 -4.85
CA PHE A 87 -8.60 5.84 -5.99
C PHE A 87 -9.86 5.89 -6.86
N GLY A 88 -10.77 6.78 -6.50
CA GLY A 88 -12.00 7.02 -7.24
C GLY A 88 -12.72 8.30 -6.84
N ASP A 89 -12.00 9.35 -6.44
CA ASP A 89 -12.60 10.68 -6.24
C ASP A 89 -11.60 11.81 -6.52
N GLU A 90 -10.80 11.71 -7.58
CA GLU A 90 -10.10 12.86 -8.17
C GLU A 90 -10.17 12.67 -9.69
N ASP A 91 -10.89 13.57 -10.38
CA ASP A 91 -11.17 13.62 -11.82
C ASP A 91 -12.20 12.63 -12.42
N MET A 92 -13.48 12.96 -12.25
CA MET A 92 -14.40 12.90 -13.40
C MET A 92 -15.15 14.24 -13.50
N GLU A 93 -14.56 15.15 -14.27
CA GLU A 93 -15.25 16.32 -14.80
C GLU A 93 -16.50 15.89 -15.58
N ASP A 94 -17.63 16.40 -15.11
CA ASP A 94 -18.84 16.81 -15.83
C ASP A 94 -18.95 16.37 -17.31
N VAL A 95 -19.57 15.22 -17.54
CA VAL A 95 -20.44 14.98 -18.70
C VAL A 95 -21.56 14.08 -18.21
N GLU A 96 -22.82 14.55 -18.23
CA GLU A 96 -23.91 13.89 -18.97
C GLU A 96 -25.15 14.80 -19.02
N GLU A 97 -25.44 15.22 -20.25
CA GLU A 97 -26.64 15.89 -20.72
C GLU A 97 -27.88 14.97 -20.60
N SER A 98 -28.95 15.51 -20.03
CA SER A 98 -30.38 15.21 -20.23
C SER A 98 -30.87 13.76 -20.43
N GLY A 99 -31.60 13.24 -19.43
CA GLY A 99 -32.49 12.08 -19.60
C GLY A 99 -33.52 11.92 -18.47
N VAL A 100 -34.79 12.19 -18.79
CA VAL A 100 -35.98 12.17 -17.93
C VAL A 100 -36.24 10.81 -17.24
N GLY A 101 -36.46 10.79 -15.91
CA GLY A 101 -37.27 9.72 -15.29
C GLY A 101 -37.08 9.35 -13.81
N LYS A 102 -38.04 9.80 -12.98
CA LYS A 102 -38.61 9.11 -11.78
C LYS A 102 -37.83 9.09 -10.44
N LYS A 103 -38.38 9.90 -9.52
CA LYS A 103 -38.41 9.81 -8.04
C LYS A 103 -38.11 8.42 -7.45
N GLY A 104 -37.04 8.33 -6.66
CA GLY A 104 -36.79 7.26 -5.68
C GLY A 104 -36.07 7.82 -4.45
N LYS A 105 -36.69 7.68 -3.27
CA LYS A 105 -36.23 8.21 -1.97
C LYS A 105 -34.78 7.80 -1.65
N GLY A 106 -33.91 8.79 -1.45
CA GLY A 106 -32.56 8.60 -0.92
C GLY A 106 -32.62 7.99 0.49
N ARG A 107 -32.16 6.74 0.60
CA ARG A 107 -31.65 6.21 1.87
C ARG A 107 -30.21 6.70 2.01
N PRO A 108 -29.80 7.26 3.17
CA PRO A 108 -28.40 7.56 3.39
C PRO A 108 -27.61 6.25 3.26
N LYS A 109 -26.65 6.21 2.32
CA LYS A 109 -25.63 5.17 2.28
C LYS A 109 -24.94 5.21 3.63
N LYS A 110 -25.25 4.23 4.48
CA LYS A 110 -24.48 3.91 5.66
C LYS A 110 -23.06 3.64 5.16
N VAL A 111 -22.16 4.60 5.35
CA VAL A 111 -20.72 4.41 5.22
C VAL A 111 -20.39 3.35 6.26
N THR A 112 -20.47 2.10 5.83
CA THR A 112 -20.02 0.98 6.63
C THR A 112 -18.51 1.12 6.56
N GLN A 113 -17.89 1.50 7.69
CA GLN A 113 -16.45 1.42 7.87
C GLN A 113 -15.96 0.15 7.17
N VAL A 114 -15.08 0.28 6.18
CA VAL A 114 -13.63 0.31 6.41
C VAL A 114 -13.20 -0.96 7.17
N ALA A 115 -13.85 -2.10 6.92
CA ALA A 115 -13.38 -3.39 7.40
C ALA A 115 -12.11 -3.84 6.67
N GLY A 116 -11.76 -3.22 5.53
CA GLY A 116 -10.54 -3.50 4.76
C GLY A 116 -9.49 -2.37 4.75
N ASP A 117 -9.82 -1.15 5.21
CA ASP A 117 -8.88 0.00 5.23
C ASP A 117 -8.26 0.21 6.62
N CYS A 118 -7.79 -0.88 7.24
CA CYS A 118 -6.90 -0.83 8.40
C CYS A 118 -6.03 -2.10 8.46
N PRO A 119 -4.84 -2.07 9.08
CA PRO A 119 -3.94 -3.21 9.13
C PRO A 119 -4.58 -4.50 9.68
N LYS A 120 -5.48 -4.39 10.66
CA LYS A 120 -6.17 -5.56 11.23
C LYS A 120 -7.28 -6.11 10.35
N GLY A 121 -7.84 -5.27 9.49
CA GLY A 121 -8.88 -5.64 8.53
C GLY A 121 -8.34 -6.22 7.22
N ALA A 122 -7.07 -5.95 6.93
CA ALA A 122 -6.41 -6.36 5.70
C ALA A 122 -6.07 -7.85 5.66
N ARG A 123 -6.25 -8.48 4.49
CA ARG A 123 -5.79 -9.85 4.24
C ARG A 123 -4.27 -9.93 4.39
N ASN A 124 -3.77 -11.03 4.96
CA ASN A 124 -2.34 -11.31 5.12
C ASN A 124 -1.51 -10.23 5.84
N VAL A 125 -2.15 -9.38 6.66
CA VAL A 125 -1.48 -8.43 7.53
C VAL A 125 -1.69 -8.84 8.98
N LYS A 126 -0.60 -8.88 9.76
CA LYS A 126 -0.61 -9.24 11.18
C LYS A 126 0.44 -8.44 11.93
N ASP A 127 0.39 -8.48 13.26
CA ASP A 127 1.45 -7.93 14.09
C ASP A 127 2.80 -8.62 13.81
N GLY A 128 3.86 -7.82 13.69
CA GLY A 128 5.18 -8.24 13.19
C GLY A 128 5.21 -8.52 11.68
N GLY A 129 4.12 -8.24 10.95
CA GLY A 129 3.99 -8.49 9.52
C GLY A 129 4.92 -7.64 8.65
N VAL A 130 5.05 -8.03 7.39
CA VAL A 130 5.81 -7.30 6.37
C VAL A 130 4.84 -6.71 5.37
N LEU A 131 5.07 -5.46 4.98
CA LEU A 131 4.41 -4.80 3.85
C LEU A 131 5.47 -4.29 2.89
N ALA A 132 5.18 -4.27 1.60
CA ALA A 132 6.01 -3.57 0.62
C ALA A 132 5.46 -2.16 0.38
N PHE A 133 6.32 -1.22 0.03
CA PHE A 133 5.90 0.11 -0.40
C PHE A 133 6.74 0.61 -1.58
N SER A 134 6.10 1.36 -2.48
CA SER A 134 6.73 1.96 -3.65
C SER A 134 5.98 3.22 -4.09
N TRP A 135 6.63 4.07 -4.90
CA TRP A 135 6.06 5.29 -5.47
C TRP A 135 6.82 5.69 -6.76
N GLY A 136 6.32 6.70 -7.48
CA GLY A 136 7.02 7.30 -8.63
C GLY A 136 7.20 6.36 -9.82
N LYS A 137 8.39 6.37 -10.47
CA LYS A 137 8.66 5.64 -11.73
C LYS A 137 8.45 4.12 -11.66
N GLU A 138 8.45 3.54 -10.46
CA GLU A 138 8.11 2.14 -10.25
C GLU A 138 6.61 1.88 -10.43
N ARG A 139 5.77 2.83 -10.03
CA ARG A 139 4.34 2.86 -10.37
C ARG A 139 4.15 3.00 -11.88
N ASP A 140 4.89 3.88 -12.56
CA ASP A 140 4.78 4.02 -14.02
C ASP A 140 5.24 2.77 -14.79
N ARG A 141 6.27 2.06 -14.31
CA ARG A 141 6.66 0.74 -14.88
C ARG A 141 5.57 -0.31 -14.71
N ARG A 142 4.75 -0.18 -13.67
CA ARG A 142 3.62 -1.06 -13.38
C ARG A 142 2.37 -0.71 -14.20
N GLU A 143 2.12 0.58 -14.49
CA GLU A 143 0.96 1.06 -15.26
C GLU A 143 1.26 1.25 -16.78
N GLY A 144 2.54 1.27 -17.18
CA GLY A 144 2.98 1.60 -18.53
C GLY A 144 3.02 0.43 -19.51
N LYS A 145 2.10 0.46 -20.49
CA LYS A 145 2.07 -0.07 -21.89
C LYS A 145 3.23 -0.92 -22.46
N GLY A 146 3.82 -1.81 -21.70
CA GLY A 146 4.58 -2.97 -22.18
C GLY A 146 3.78 -4.21 -21.83
N LYS A 147 3.50 -5.08 -22.79
CA LYS A 147 2.88 -6.39 -22.55
C LYS A 147 3.79 -7.27 -21.68
N ARG A 148 3.97 -6.95 -20.40
CA ARG A 148 4.40 -7.93 -19.42
C ARG A 148 3.17 -8.76 -19.11
N ARG A 149 3.26 -10.08 -19.35
CA ARG A 149 2.23 -11.01 -18.88
C ARG A 149 2.16 -10.83 -17.36
N VAL A 150 1.09 -10.22 -16.89
CA VAL A 150 0.73 -10.27 -15.48
C VAL A 150 0.41 -11.74 -15.22
N GLU A 151 1.32 -12.43 -14.56
CA GLU A 151 1.09 -13.81 -14.14
C GLU A 151 0.04 -13.76 -13.05
N VAL A 152 -1.05 -14.50 -13.26
CA VAL A 152 -2.12 -14.60 -12.29
C VAL A 152 -1.82 -15.83 -11.47
N ASN A 153 -1.73 -15.67 -10.15
CA ASN A 153 -1.52 -16.79 -9.23
C ASN A 153 -2.77 -17.69 -9.16
N GLU A 154 -2.65 -18.81 -8.44
CA GLU A 154 -3.75 -19.80 -8.28
C GLU A 154 -5.02 -19.19 -7.66
N ASP A 155 -4.89 -18.08 -6.93
CA ASP A 155 -5.96 -17.31 -6.32
C ASP A 155 -6.55 -16.19 -7.21
N GLY A 156 -6.12 -16.07 -8.45
CA GLY A 156 -6.68 -15.07 -9.38
C GLY A 156 -6.11 -13.66 -9.22
N GLU A 157 -5.08 -13.49 -8.39
CA GLU A 157 -4.39 -12.22 -8.15
C GLU A 157 -3.22 -12.03 -9.12
N ALA A 158 -3.12 -10.83 -9.66
CA ALA A 158 -1.97 -10.39 -10.44
C ALA A 158 -0.70 -10.43 -9.57
N GLN A 159 0.28 -11.26 -9.92
CA GLN A 159 1.62 -11.18 -9.35
C GLN A 159 2.30 -9.93 -9.89
N GLU A 160 2.56 -9.01 -8.98
CA GLU A 160 3.21 -7.74 -9.28
C GLU A 160 4.68 -7.86 -8.88
N GLU A 161 5.57 -7.40 -9.75
CA GLU A 161 6.99 -7.35 -9.45
C GLU A 161 7.23 -6.13 -8.56
N TRP A 162 7.38 -6.36 -7.26
CA TRP A 162 7.75 -5.35 -6.28
C TRP A 162 9.25 -5.38 -6.05
N ASP A 163 9.91 -4.22 -6.08
CA ASP A 163 11.33 -4.12 -5.73
C ASP A 163 11.54 -4.30 -4.22
N VAL A 164 11.52 -5.56 -3.77
CA VAL A 164 11.78 -5.95 -2.38
C VAL A 164 12.87 -7.01 -2.36
N VAL A 165 14.01 -6.65 -1.78
CA VAL A 165 15.12 -7.58 -1.59
C VAL A 165 14.97 -8.27 -0.23
N LEU A 166 14.83 -9.59 -0.27
CA LEU A 166 14.88 -10.42 0.94
C LEU A 166 16.34 -10.76 1.23
N PRO A 167 16.88 -10.38 2.40
CA PRO A 167 18.24 -10.76 2.76
C PRO A 167 18.31 -12.29 2.86
N SER A 168 19.27 -12.89 2.14
CA SER A 168 19.59 -14.31 2.23
C SER A 168 20.72 -14.52 3.23
N TYR A 169 20.81 -15.73 3.78
CA TYR A 169 21.85 -16.07 4.75
C TYR A 169 23.27 -15.90 4.19
N GLU A 170 23.47 -16.15 2.89
CA GLU A 170 24.75 -15.95 2.21
C GLU A 170 25.16 -14.47 2.08
N ASP A 171 24.20 -13.53 1.95
CA ASP A 171 24.49 -12.09 1.87
C ASP A 171 25.01 -11.51 3.20
N SER A 172 24.69 -12.16 4.33
CA SER A 172 25.11 -11.69 5.67
C SER A 172 26.48 -12.22 6.13
N TYR A 173 27.02 -13.25 5.47
CA TYR A 173 28.23 -13.95 5.92
C TYR A 173 29.21 -14.31 4.77
N GLY A 174 28.95 -13.85 3.55
CA GLY A 174 29.78 -14.03 2.36
C GLY A 174 30.87 -12.98 2.19
#